data_AF-A0A3A1X9J5-F1
#
_entry.id   AF-A0A3A1X9J5-F1
#
_cell.length_a   1.000
_cell.length_b   1.000
_cell.length_c   1.000
_cell.angle_alpha   90.00
_cell.angle_beta   90.00
_cell.angle_gamma   90.00
#
_symmetry.space_group_name_H-M   'P 1'
#
loop_
_entity.id
_entity.type
_entity.pdbx_description
1 polymer ?
#
loop_
_entity_poly.entity_id
_entity_poly.type
_entity_poly.pdbx_seq_one_letter_code
_entity_poly.pdbx_strand_id
1 'polypeptide(L)'
;MSATVAKRYVEAAGGIIYRLRKTASKESKPNNPNSTNPNKDFGNVGSESNACNQVLNESNIELCLVYRPKYNDWSWPKGKNEANESHRHTAVREVGEETGYAVTLGPHIAQIEYPLENEGKKSSAKNGIKSITKNGSQNNDQPEVIKRIHYWMMREISESDAIKRLPAFGPIKPAKPTEIGNVIWLTPEDARKKLTHDSDQLVLDAFLERIESGQANYKTLILVRHSKAESRKAWQGSEATRPITPLGSAASYALGRELACYAPNKIVSSPWKRCLETVDAFAKNSSINIEKIAELTEDFHDKNPKSTLNVLTSEIKNLIDTTNDGNTTETTTKTKTETETPTATTVMCLHRPIIGTFFAHLRDISKPKANKRILSQKSPYMPTGSAVILHIVSSKKGPKIINIEKVLPIVY
;
A
#
# COMPACT_ATOMS: atom_id res chain seq x y z
N MET A 1 -0.12 -40.54 -22.73
CA MET A 1 0.15 -39.11 -22.48
C MET A 1 -0.89 -38.63 -21.49
N SER A 2 -0.49 -38.21 -20.29
CA SER A 2 -1.43 -37.70 -19.28
C SER A 2 -2.00 -36.37 -19.77
N ALA A 3 -3.32 -36.30 -19.99
CA ALA A 3 -4.00 -35.05 -20.32
C ALA A 3 -3.86 -34.10 -19.12
N THR A 4 -3.07 -33.04 -19.26
CA THR A 4 -3.00 -31.99 -18.25
C THR A 4 -4.34 -31.25 -18.25
N VAL A 5 -5.17 -31.48 -17.23
CA VAL A 5 -6.43 -30.75 -17.04
C VAL A 5 -6.11 -29.26 -17.01
N ALA A 6 -6.72 -28.48 -17.92
CA ALA A 6 -6.52 -27.04 -17.97
C ALA A 6 -6.97 -26.40 -16.65
N LYS A 7 -6.15 -25.54 -16.05
CA LYS A 7 -6.53 -24.78 -14.85
C LYS A 7 -7.14 -23.44 -15.24
N ARG A 8 -8.29 -23.10 -14.64
CA ARG A 8 -8.90 -21.77 -14.74
C ARG A 8 -8.76 -21.04 -13.42
N TYR A 9 -8.26 -19.81 -13.43
CA TYR A 9 -8.11 -19.01 -12.22
C TYR A 9 -9.30 -18.09 -11.99
N VAL A 10 -9.75 -18.03 -10.74
CA VAL A 10 -10.58 -16.95 -10.19
C VAL A 10 -9.65 -16.09 -9.35
N GLU A 11 -9.35 -14.91 -9.88
CA GLU A 11 -8.45 -13.94 -9.24
C GLU A 11 -9.19 -13.18 -8.14
N ALA A 12 -8.49 -12.97 -7.03
CA ALA A 12 -9.00 -12.32 -5.84
C ALA A 12 -7.87 -11.57 -5.11
N ALA A 13 -8.25 -10.62 -4.27
CA ALA A 13 -7.30 -9.88 -3.47
C ALA A 13 -7.91 -9.35 -2.17
N GLY A 14 -7.05 -9.06 -1.20
CA GLY A 14 -7.41 -8.55 0.12
C GLY A 14 -6.19 -8.15 0.93
N GLY A 15 -6.30 -8.13 2.25
CA GLY A 15 -5.16 -7.74 3.08
C GLY A 15 -5.36 -7.88 4.57
N ILE A 16 -4.28 -7.63 5.30
CA ILE A 16 -4.29 -7.50 6.75
C ILE A 16 -4.22 -6.01 7.10
N ILE A 17 -5.32 -5.50 7.65
CA ILE A 17 -5.34 -4.16 8.26
C ILE A 17 -4.74 -4.27 9.65
N TYR A 18 -3.80 -3.40 9.97
CA TYR A 18 -3.17 -3.34 11.28
C TYR A 18 -3.00 -1.90 11.76
N ARG A 19 -3.03 -1.72 13.08
CA ARG A 19 -2.80 -0.43 13.74
C ARG A 19 -2.26 -0.62 15.16
N LEU A 20 -1.83 0.48 15.78
CA LEU A 20 -1.55 0.49 17.22
C LEU A 20 -2.80 0.13 18.01
N ARG A 21 -2.65 -0.80 18.95
CA ARG A 21 -3.69 -1.14 19.90
C ARG A 21 -4.07 0.10 20.70
N LYS A 22 -5.35 0.42 20.74
CA LYS A 22 -5.89 1.44 21.64
C LYS A 22 -5.73 0.90 23.07
N THR A 23 -4.73 1.38 23.81
CA THR A 23 -4.68 1.12 25.26
C THR A 23 -5.91 1.78 25.86
N ALA A 24 -6.74 1.01 26.57
CA ALA A 24 -7.81 1.60 27.36
C ALA A 24 -7.17 2.63 28.30
N SER A 25 -7.43 3.91 28.05
CA SER A 25 -7.26 4.95 29.06
C SER A 25 -7.96 4.45 30.29
N LYS A 26 -7.23 4.24 31.39
CA LYS A 26 -7.81 3.91 32.69
C LYS A 26 -8.92 4.93 32.93
N GLU A 27 -10.19 4.50 32.88
CA GLU A 27 -11.30 5.29 33.37
C GLU A 27 -10.99 5.61 34.84
N SER A 28 -10.68 6.86 35.12
CA SER A 28 -10.67 7.38 36.47
C SER A 28 -12.10 7.20 37.00
N LYS A 29 -12.27 6.29 37.96
CA LYS A 29 -13.50 6.19 38.76
C LYS A 29 -13.90 7.60 39.24
N PRO A 30 -15.19 7.95 39.30
CA PRO A 30 -15.61 9.24 39.82
C PRO A 30 -15.16 9.36 41.28
N ASN A 31 -14.32 10.34 41.58
CA ASN A 31 -13.90 10.65 42.93
C ASN A 31 -15.10 11.12 43.76
N ASN A 32 -15.32 10.43 44.86
CA ASN A 32 -16.29 10.77 45.90
C ASN A 32 -15.91 12.11 46.55
N PRO A 33 -16.78 13.14 46.59
CA PRO A 33 -16.41 14.44 47.14
C PRO A 33 -16.60 14.40 48.66
N ASN A 34 -15.59 13.93 49.39
CA ASN A 34 -15.39 14.27 50.80
C ASN A 34 -14.04 13.76 51.30
N SER A 35 -12.98 14.56 51.11
CA SER A 35 -11.84 14.58 52.02
C SER A 35 -11.06 15.87 51.82
N THR A 36 -11.22 16.80 52.77
CA THR A 36 -10.39 17.98 52.92
C THR A 36 -9.04 17.58 53.53
N ASN A 37 -7.94 17.80 52.81
CA ASN A 37 -6.62 17.93 53.43
C ASN A 37 -5.70 18.82 52.58
N PRO A 38 -5.19 19.95 53.11
CA PRO A 38 -4.25 20.81 52.43
C PRO A 38 -2.79 20.37 52.72
N ASN A 39 -1.92 20.58 51.72
CA ASN A 39 -0.46 20.39 51.70
C ASN A 39 0.09 18.96 51.55
N LYS A 40 0.60 18.66 50.35
CA LYS A 40 2.01 18.27 50.18
C LYS A 40 2.47 18.28 48.71
N ASP A 41 3.56 19.03 48.52
CA ASP A 41 4.69 18.84 47.62
C ASP A 41 4.50 18.64 46.11
N PHE A 42 5.01 19.66 45.39
CA PHE A 42 5.47 19.61 44.01
C PHE A 42 6.49 18.47 43.82
N GLY A 43 6.12 17.45 43.03
CA GLY A 43 7.01 16.36 42.69
C GLY A 43 6.57 15.64 41.42
N ASN A 44 7.27 15.96 40.32
CA ASN A 44 7.38 15.20 39.07
C ASN A 44 6.08 14.91 38.29
N VAL A 45 5.76 15.82 37.35
CA VAL A 45 4.87 15.54 36.23
C VAL A 45 5.53 14.43 35.37
N GLY A 46 4.99 13.22 35.48
CA GLY A 46 5.39 12.07 34.68
C GLY A 46 5.20 12.37 33.19
N SER A 47 6.21 12.00 32.41
CA SER A 47 6.31 12.19 30.97
C SER A 47 5.04 11.75 30.24
N GLU A 48 4.40 12.68 29.54
CA GLU A 48 3.48 12.36 28.45
C GLU A 48 4.26 11.56 27.41
N SER A 49 3.96 10.27 27.29
CA SER A 49 4.56 9.41 26.27
C SER A 49 4.05 9.85 24.91
N ASN A 50 4.92 10.50 24.12
CA ASN A 50 4.68 10.83 22.71
C ASN A 50 4.23 9.59 21.92
N ALA A 51 2.93 9.44 21.69
CA ALA A 51 2.33 8.32 20.97
C ALA A 51 2.80 8.21 19.50
N CYS A 52 3.37 9.29 18.95
CA CYS A 52 3.81 9.37 17.54
C CYS A 52 5.03 8.48 17.21
N ASN A 53 5.80 8.03 18.21
CA ASN A 53 7.09 7.36 18.00
C ASN A 53 7.14 5.88 18.42
N GLN A 54 5.99 5.24 18.64
CA GLN A 54 6.00 3.82 19.02
C GLN A 54 6.35 2.92 17.83
N VAL A 55 7.40 2.11 18.00
CA VAL A 55 7.75 1.06 17.05
C VAL A 55 6.66 -0.02 17.10
N LEU A 56 5.98 -0.23 15.98
CA LEU A 56 4.99 -1.28 15.83
C LEU A 56 5.66 -2.66 15.95
N ASN A 57 5.12 -3.49 16.82
CA ASN A 57 5.53 -4.86 17.05
C ASN A 57 4.31 -5.72 17.38
N GLU A 58 4.46 -7.03 17.42
CA GLU A 58 3.34 -7.95 17.63
C GLU A 58 2.52 -7.65 18.90
N SER A 59 3.18 -7.21 19.99
CA SER A 59 2.52 -7.00 21.28
C SER A 59 1.66 -5.73 21.35
N ASN A 60 1.90 -4.76 20.46
CA ASN A 60 1.23 -3.47 20.48
C ASN A 60 0.36 -3.19 19.25
N ILE A 61 0.16 -4.16 18.38
CA ILE A 61 -0.75 -4.05 17.23
C ILE A 61 -2.05 -4.82 17.45
N GLU A 62 -3.08 -4.39 16.72
CA GLU A 62 -4.29 -5.16 16.51
C GLU A 62 -4.58 -5.32 15.02
N LEU A 63 -5.25 -6.42 14.66
CA LEU A 63 -5.52 -6.87 13.30
C LEU A 63 -7.04 -6.98 13.07
N CYS A 64 -7.49 -6.60 11.87
CA CYS A 64 -8.91 -6.62 11.53
C CYS A 64 -9.33 -7.94 10.86
N LEU A 65 -10.33 -8.62 11.41
CA LEU A 65 -10.95 -9.83 10.86
C LEU A 65 -12.42 -9.58 10.55
N VAL A 66 -12.93 -10.30 9.54
CA VAL A 66 -14.35 -10.31 9.17
C VAL A 66 -14.98 -11.67 9.40
N TYR A 67 -16.24 -11.68 9.80
CA TYR A 67 -17.08 -12.87 9.92
C TYR A 67 -18.04 -12.98 8.73
N ARG A 68 -18.04 -14.14 8.06
CA ARG A 68 -18.92 -14.39 6.91
C ARG A 68 -20.04 -15.36 7.28
N PRO A 69 -21.30 -14.90 7.42
CA PRO A 69 -22.41 -15.75 7.86
C PRO A 69 -22.66 -16.96 6.95
N LYS A 70 -22.45 -16.80 5.64
CA LYS A 70 -22.63 -17.87 4.64
C LYS A 70 -21.80 -19.12 4.94
N TYR A 71 -20.59 -18.95 5.43
CA TYR A 71 -19.66 -20.06 5.72
C TYR A 71 -19.49 -20.32 7.21
N ASN A 72 -20.03 -19.43 8.07
CA ASN A 72 -19.79 -19.42 9.51
C ASN A 72 -18.29 -19.48 9.83
N ASP A 73 -17.53 -18.58 9.22
CA ASP A 73 -16.07 -18.52 9.35
C ASP A 73 -15.54 -17.11 9.61
N TRP A 74 -14.33 -17.06 10.15
CA TRP A 74 -13.55 -15.85 10.35
C TRP A 74 -12.32 -15.89 9.44
N SER A 75 -12.12 -14.83 8.66
CA SER A 75 -11.01 -14.72 7.72
C SER A 75 -10.51 -13.28 7.60
N TRP A 76 -9.43 -13.11 6.86
CA TRP A 76 -9.02 -11.80 6.34
C TRP A 76 -10.03 -11.28 5.31
N PRO A 77 -10.25 -9.94 5.26
CA PRO A 77 -11.12 -9.34 4.25
C PRO A 77 -10.51 -9.49 2.85
N LYS A 78 -11.32 -9.96 1.90
CA LYS A 78 -10.91 -10.27 0.52
C LYS A 78 -12.11 -10.60 -0.37
N GLY A 79 -11.99 -10.29 -1.65
CA GLY A 79 -12.96 -10.74 -2.64
C GLY A 79 -12.39 -10.82 -4.04
N LYS A 80 -13.28 -11.01 -5.01
CA LYS A 80 -12.90 -11.35 -6.39
C LYS A 80 -12.59 -10.08 -7.17
N ASN A 81 -11.63 -10.17 -8.08
CA ASN A 81 -11.41 -9.09 -9.02
C ASN A 81 -12.67 -8.85 -9.85
N GLU A 82 -13.07 -7.59 -9.99
CA GLU A 82 -14.03 -7.20 -11.00
C GLU A 82 -13.42 -7.34 -12.40
N ALA A 83 -14.28 -7.31 -13.41
CA ALA A 83 -13.82 -7.19 -14.78
C ALA A 83 -12.93 -5.95 -14.89
N ASN A 84 -11.79 -6.13 -15.53
CA ASN A 84 -10.88 -5.06 -15.83
C ASN A 84 -10.21 -4.37 -14.63
N GLU A 85 -10.11 -5.07 -13.49
CA GLU A 85 -9.58 -4.58 -12.23
C GLU A 85 -8.24 -5.26 -11.85
N SER A 86 -7.27 -4.46 -11.38
CA SER A 86 -6.02 -5.00 -10.83
C SER A 86 -6.23 -5.60 -9.44
N HIS A 87 -5.42 -6.59 -9.06
CA HIS A 87 -5.45 -7.13 -7.69
C HIS A 87 -5.24 -6.07 -6.62
N ARG A 88 -4.40 -5.05 -6.87
CA ARG A 88 -4.18 -3.96 -5.90
C ARG A 88 -5.45 -3.12 -5.69
N HIS A 89 -6.17 -2.86 -6.77
CA HIS A 89 -7.41 -2.12 -6.71
C HIS A 89 -8.51 -2.93 -6.03
N THR A 90 -8.64 -4.21 -6.43
CA THR A 90 -9.50 -5.19 -5.75
C THR A 90 -9.21 -5.24 -4.25
N ALA A 91 -7.93 -5.32 -3.85
CA ALA A 91 -7.57 -5.42 -2.43
C ALA A 91 -8.09 -4.22 -1.62
N VAL A 92 -7.90 -2.99 -2.11
CA VAL A 92 -8.38 -1.78 -1.41
C VAL A 92 -9.90 -1.70 -1.43
N ARG A 93 -10.54 -2.02 -2.56
CA ARG A 93 -11.99 -2.01 -2.70
C ARG A 93 -12.61 -3.02 -1.73
N GLU A 94 -12.28 -4.30 -1.86
CA GLU A 94 -12.83 -5.39 -1.05
C GLU A 94 -12.62 -5.18 0.44
N VAL A 95 -11.45 -4.69 0.86
CA VAL A 95 -11.22 -4.36 2.26
C VAL A 95 -12.14 -3.23 2.73
N GLY A 96 -12.33 -2.18 1.92
CA GLY A 96 -13.27 -1.11 2.24
C GLY A 96 -14.73 -1.58 2.25
N GLU A 97 -15.13 -2.45 1.31
CA GLU A 97 -16.49 -3.00 1.23
C GLU A 97 -16.81 -3.87 2.45
N GLU A 98 -15.92 -4.81 2.80
CA GLU A 98 -16.16 -5.80 3.85
C GLU A 98 -15.95 -5.25 5.27
N THR A 99 -15.05 -4.28 5.46
CA THR A 99 -14.71 -3.78 6.81
C THR A 99 -15.25 -2.39 7.10
N GLY A 100 -15.58 -1.61 6.08
CA GLY A 100 -15.89 -0.18 6.21
C GLY A 100 -14.67 0.73 6.42
N TYR A 101 -13.47 0.18 6.58
CA TYR A 101 -12.25 0.98 6.77
C TYR A 101 -11.67 1.45 5.44
N ALA A 102 -11.40 2.75 5.33
CA ALA A 102 -10.59 3.28 4.25
C ALA A 102 -9.12 2.96 4.54
N VAL A 103 -8.45 2.28 3.59
CA VAL A 103 -7.08 1.80 3.78
C VAL A 103 -6.13 2.23 2.66
N THR A 104 -4.83 2.26 2.94
CA THR A 104 -3.75 2.36 1.96
C THR A 104 -2.90 1.10 1.93
N LEU A 105 -2.39 0.73 0.74
CA LEU A 105 -1.53 -0.42 0.55
C LEU A 105 -0.10 -0.18 1.05
N GLY A 106 0.42 -1.23 1.69
CA GLY A 106 1.83 -1.42 2.03
C GLY A 106 2.47 -2.55 1.25
N PRO A 107 3.54 -3.17 1.78
CA PRO A 107 4.16 -4.33 1.15
C PRO A 107 3.18 -5.49 0.93
N HIS A 108 3.27 -6.13 -0.24
CA HIS A 108 2.61 -7.41 -0.51
C HIS A 108 3.06 -8.48 0.50
N ILE A 109 2.12 -9.25 1.07
CA ILE A 109 2.35 -10.28 2.10
C ILE A 109 2.60 -11.63 1.44
N ALA A 110 1.58 -12.17 0.77
CA ALA A 110 1.56 -13.54 0.28
C ALA A 110 0.57 -13.73 -0.89
N GLN A 111 0.75 -14.81 -1.64
CA GLN A 111 -0.20 -15.32 -2.62
C GLN A 111 -0.65 -16.71 -2.17
N ILE A 112 -1.95 -16.94 -2.09
CA ILE A 112 -2.56 -18.20 -1.70
C ILE A 112 -3.36 -18.76 -2.88
N GLU A 113 -3.26 -20.07 -3.11
CA GLU A 113 -4.06 -20.78 -4.11
C GLU A 113 -4.75 -22.01 -3.49
N TYR A 114 -6.02 -22.20 -3.80
CA TYR A 114 -6.76 -23.42 -3.46
C TYR A 114 -7.89 -23.70 -4.47
N PRO A 115 -8.31 -24.96 -4.66
CA PRO A 115 -9.48 -25.29 -5.48
C PRO A 115 -10.72 -24.54 -4.99
N LEU A 116 -11.46 -23.88 -5.90
CA LEU A 116 -12.59 -23.03 -5.53
C LEU A 116 -13.67 -23.79 -4.72
N GLU A 117 -13.83 -25.07 -4.98
CA GLU A 117 -14.72 -25.97 -4.23
C GLU A 117 -14.37 -26.14 -2.74
N ASN A 118 -13.16 -25.73 -2.34
CA ASN A 118 -12.70 -25.74 -0.95
C ASN A 118 -13.02 -24.44 -0.20
N GLU A 119 -13.63 -23.44 -0.87
CA GLU A 119 -14.03 -22.20 -0.20
C GLU A 119 -15.03 -22.47 0.94
N GLY A 120 -14.68 -21.99 2.15
CA GLY A 120 -15.50 -22.16 3.36
C GLY A 120 -15.37 -23.54 4.02
N LYS A 121 -14.62 -24.49 3.44
CA LYS A 121 -14.36 -25.80 4.07
C LYS A 121 -13.17 -25.69 4.99
N LYS A 122 -13.33 -26.09 6.26
CA LYS A 122 -12.21 -26.23 7.19
C LYS A 122 -11.24 -27.27 6.67
N SER A 123 -9.95 -26.95 6.65
CA SER A 123 -8.90 -27.93 6.42
C SER A 123 -8.99 -29.00 7.51
N SER A 124 -9.37 -30.22 7.13
CA SER A 124 -9.31 -31.34 8.06
C SER A 124 -7.84 -31.62 8.36
N ALA A 125 -7.45 -31.52 9.63
CA ALA A 125 -6.09 -31.73 10.15
C ALA A 125 -5.48 -33.14 9.89
N LYS A 126 -6.00 -33.91 8.94
CA LYS A 126 -5.55 -35.26 8.56
C LYS A 126 -4.90 -35.37 7.18
N ASN A 127 -4.81 -34.29 6.39
CA ASN A 127 -4.12 -34.32 5.10
C ASN A 127 -2.85 -33.46 5.10
N GLY A 128 -1.99 -33.69 6.10
CA GLY A 128 -0.57 -33.44 5.91
C GLY A 128 -0.06 -34.35 4.79
N ILE A 129 0.48 -33.75 3.73
CA ILE A 129 1.38 -34.37 2.75
C ILE A 129 0.99 -35.81 2.37
N LYS A 130 -0.20 -36.00 1.79
CA LYS A 130 -0.53 -37.22 1.04
C LYS A 130 -1.13 -36.86 -0.30
N SER A 131 -0.25 -36.88 -1.30
CA SER A 131 -0.48 -37.26 -2.69
C SER A 131 -1.74 -36.71 -3.37
N ILE A 132 -1.54 -35.74 -4.27
CA ILE A 132 -2.42 -35.61 -5.44
C ILE A 132 -2.02 -36.73 -6.41
N THR A 133 -2.35 -37.95 -6.02
CA THR A 133 -2.58 -39.09 -6.91
C THR A 133 -3.87 -39.73 -6.42
N LYS A 134 -4.97 -38.98 -6.51
CA LYS A 134 -6.29 -39.61 -6.58
C LYS A 134 -6.49 -40.03 -8.03
N ASN A 135 -6.16 -41.30 -8.30
CA ASN A 135 -6.78 -42.07 -9.38
C ASN A 135 -8.26 -42.26 -9.01
N GLY A 136 -9.05 -41.20 -9.18
CA GLY A 136 -10.49 -41.27 -9.24
C GLY A 136 -10.86 -41.18 -10.71
N SER A 137 -11.27 -42.31 -11.28
CA SER A 137 -11.97 -42.37 -12.55
C SER A 137 -13.23 -41.51 -12.48
N GLN A 138 -13.11 -40.24 -12.83
CA GLN A 138 -14.24 -39.41 -13.25
C GLN A 138 -13.85 -38.71 -14.54
N ASN A 139 -14.52 -39.12 -15.61
CA ASN A 139 -14.62 -38.38 -16.87
C ASN A 139 -15.21 -37.00 -16.56
N ASN A 140 -14.35 -36.03 -16.28
CA ASN A 140 -14.73 -34.62 -16.30
C ASN A 140 -13.68 -33.88 -17.12
N ASP A 141 -14.00 -33.65 -18.40
CA ASP A 141 -13.28 -32.72 -19.31
C ASP A 141 -13.36 -31.25 -18.83
N GLN A 142 -13.83 -31.01 -17.62
CA GLN A 142 -13.99 -29.67 -17.06
C GLN A 142 -12.71 -29.19 -16.39
N PRO A 143 -12.27 -27.94 -16.65
CA PRO A 143 -11.07 -27.39 -16.07
C PRO A 143 -11.19 -27.25 -14.54
N GLU A 144 -10.14 -27.60 -13.81
CA GLU A 144 -10.04 -27.33 -12.38
C GLU A 144 -10.05 -25.81 -12.15
N VAL A 145 -11.00 -25.33 -11.35
CA VAL A 145 -11.11 -23.90 -11.01
C VAL A 145 -10.34 -23.61 -9.73
N ILE A 146 -9.27 -22.84 -9.83
CA ILE A 146 -8.40 -22.45 -8.72
C ILE A 146 -8.73 -21.01 -8.32
N LYS A 147 -8.95 -20.76 -7.03
CA LYS A 147 -9.00 -19.41 -6.48
C LYS A 147 -7.58 -18.97 -6.11
N ARG A 148 -7.10 -17.88 -6.69
CA ARG A 148 -5.81 -17.26 -6.38
C ARG A 148 -6.04 -15.93 -5.69
N ILE A 149 -5.44 -15.75 -4.52
CA ILE A 149 -5.64 -14.57 -3.69
C ILE A 149 -4.30 -13.92 -3.39
N HIS A 150 -4.20 -12.61 -3.63
CA HIS A 150 -3.06 -11.80 -3.21
C HIS A 150 -3.41 -10.96 -1.97
N TYR A 151 -2.51 -10.93 -0.99
CA TYR A 151 -2.70 -10.17 0.24
C TYR A 151 -1.65 -9.07 0.42
N TRP A 152 -2.06 -7.91 0.91
CA TRP A 152 -1.18 -6.78 1.25
C TRP A 152 -1.26 -6.40 2.73
N MET A 153 -0.18 -5.83 3.25
CA MET A 153 -0.22 -5.07 4.51
C MET A 153 -1.01 -3.80 4.26
N MET A 154 -1.90 -3.41 5.16
CA MET A 154 -2.74 -2.24 4.99
C MET A 154 -2.80 -1.40 6.26
N ARG A 155 -2.81 -0.08 6.09
CA ARG A 155 -3.04 0.88 7.18
C ARG A 155 -4.29 1.68 6.89
N GLU A 156 -5.02 2.03 7.94
CA GLU A 156 -6.13 2.98 7.84
C GLU A 156 -5.62 4.34 7.32
N ILE A 157 -6.47 5.03 6.56
CA ILE A 157 -6.29 6.43 6.21
C ILE A 157 -7.44 7.23 6.80
N SER A 158 -7.18 8.51 7.07
CA SER A 158 -8.20 9.42 7.60
C SER A 158 -9.42 9.51 6.68
N GLU A 159 -10.58 9.81 7.24
CA GLU A 159 -11.81 10.03 6.44
C GLU A 159 -11.62 11.16 5.42
N SER A 160 -10.87 12.22 5.78
CA SER A 160 -10.54 13.32 4.87
C SER A 160 -9.75 12.83 3.65
N ASP A 161 -8.74 11.98 3.86
CA ASP A 161 -7.94 11.45 2.77
C ASP A 161 -8.74 10.43 1.94
N ALA A 162 -9.62 9.66 2.58
CA ALA A 162 -10.54 8.76 1.88
C ALA A 162 -11.48 9.51 0.93
N ILE A 163 -12.07 10.62 1.39
CA ILE A 163 -12.95 11.48 0.58
C ILE A 163 -12.18 12.09 -0.60
N LYS A 164 -11.00 12.66 -0.35
CA LYS A 164 -10.15 13.22 -1.40
C LYS A 164 -9.73 12.17 -2.43
N ARG A 165 -9.47 10.94 -1.99
CA ARG A 165 -9.05 9.85 -2.87
C ARG A 165 -10.18 9.37 -3.79
N LEU A 166 -11.44 9.45 -3.35
CA LEU A 166 -12.58 8.79 -3.99
C LEU A 166 -12.72 9.08 -5.50
N PRO A 167 -12.57 10.32 -6.01
CA PRO A 167 -12.68 10.58 -7.44
C PRO A 167 -11.59 9.93 -8.30
N ALA A 168 -10.41 9.67 -7.73
CA ALA A 168 -9.32 8.99 -8.42
C ALA A 168 -9.44 7.45 -8.30
N PHE A 169 -9.91 6.95 -7.15
CA PHE A 169 -10.03 5.51 -6.90
C PHE A 169 -11.29 4.91 -7.53
N GLY A 170 -12.44 5.54 -7.34
CA GLY A 170 -13.75 5.00 -7.66
C GLY A 170 -14.58 4.69 -6.40
N PRO A 171 -15.86 4.33 -6.58
CA PRO A 171 -16.76 4.07 -5.46
C PRO A 171 -16.40 2.78 -4.71
N ILE A 172 -16.61 2.78 -3.40
CA ILE A 172 -16.54 1.58 -2.54
C ILE A 172 -17.94 1.43 -1.92
N LYS A 173 -18.58 0.29 -2.13
CA LYS A 173 -19.95 0.03 -1.66
C LYS A 173 -19.92 -0.94 -0.48
N PRO A 174 -20.41 -0.58 0.71
CA PRO A 174 -20.41 -1.49 1.85
C PRO A 174 -21.08 -2.83 1.53
N ALA A 175 -20.45 -3.92 1.98
CA ALA A 175 -20.98 -5.26 1.86
C ALA A 175 -22.31 -5.39 2.61
N LYS A 176 -23.16 -6.32 2.16
CA LYS A 176 -24.44 -6.58 2.82
C LYS A 176 -24.21 -7.33 4.14
N PRO A 177 -25.08 -7.16 5.16
CA PRO A 177 -24.99 -7.95 6.40
C PRO A 177 -25.05 -9.48 6.20
N THR A 178 -25.65 -9.93 5.10
CA THR A 178 -25.68 -11.35 4.71
C THR A 178 -24.33 -11.89 4.24
N GLU A 179 -23.45 -11.00 3.78
CA GLU A 179 -22.11 -11.31 3.32
C GLU A 179 -21.11 -11.17 4.45
N ILE A 180 -21.13 -10.02 5.15
CA ILE A 180 -20.32 -9.74 6.32
C ILE A 180 -21.22 -9.45 7.51
N GLY A 181 -21.16 -10.34 8.51
CA GLY A 181 -22.00 -10.24 9.70
C GLY A 181 -21.33 -9.50 10.86
N ASN A 182 -19.99 -9.46 10.88
CA ASN A 182 -19.25 -8.79 11.95
C ASN A 182 -17.82 -8.44 11.50
N VAL A 183 -17.25 -7.40 12.12
CA VAL A 183 -15.88 -6.92 11.92
C VAL A 183 -15.27 -6.70 13.29
N ILE A 184 -14.12 -7.31 13.58
CA ILE A 184 -13.47 -7.23 14.90
C ILE A 184 -11.99 -6.92 14.78
N TRP A 185 -11.44 -6.27 15.81
CA TRP A 185 -10.01 -6.06 15.99
C TRP A 185 -9.50 -7.00 17.09
N LEU A 186 -8.41 -7.71 16.82
CA LEU A 186 -7.82 -8.69 17.71
C LEU A 186 -6.30 -8.51 17.81
N THR A 187 -5.71 -8.95 18.91
CA THR A 187 -4.25 -9.14 18.98
C THR A 187 -3.83 -10.21 17.96
N PRO A 188 -2.56 -10.24 17.50
CA PRO A 188 -2.08 -11.31 16.64
C PRO A 188 -2.30 -12.73 17.19
N GLU A 189 -2.12 -12.90 18.52
CA GLU A 189 -2.36 -14.17 19.20
C GLU A 189 -3.84 -14.59 19.12
N ASP A 190 -4.76 -13.66 19.40
CA ASP A 190 -6.19 -13.95 19.34
C ASP A 190 -6.68 -14.14 17.90
N ALA A 191 -6.14 -13.36 16.96
CA ALA A 191 -6.40 -13.51 15.53
C ALA A 191 -6.04 -14.92 15.06
N ARG A 192 -4.85 -15.43 15.44
CA ARG A 192 -4.42 -16.80 15.12
C ARG A 192 -5.44 -17.84 15.59
N LYS A 193 -5.95 -17.70 16.82
CA LYS A 193 -6.96 -18.61 17.40
C LYS A 193 -8.33 -18.48 16.72
N LYS A 194 -8.66 -17.28 16.21
CA LYS A 194 -9.95 -16.98 15.60
C LYS A 194 -10.06 -17.39 14.14
N LEU A 195 -8.96 -17.28 13.38
CA LEU A 195 -8.92 -17.63 11.96
C LEU A 195 -9.36 -19.08 11.73
N THR A 196 -10.31 -19.25 10.83
CA THR A 196 -10.94 -20.56 10.60
C THR A 196 -10.15 -21.45 9.65
N HIS A 197 -9.36 -20.86 8.75
CA HIS A 197 -8.64 -21.58 7.70
C HIS A 197 -7.13 -21.51 7.90
N ASP A 198 -6.44 -22.63 7.71
CA ASP A 198 -4.97 -22.70 7.79
C ASP A 198 -4.30 -21.76 6.78
N SER A 199 -4.92 -21.57 5.60
CA SER A 199 -4.40 -20.65 4.59
C SER A 199 -4.33 -19.20 5.09
N ASP A 200 -5.29 -18.75 5.90
CA ASP A 200 -5.26 -17.41 6.48
C ASP A 200 -4.22 -17.30 7.61
N GLN A 201 -3.95 -18.41 8.33
CA GLN A 201 -2.85 -18.46 9.32
C GLN A 201 -1.48 -18.37 8.64
N LEU A 202 -1.30 -18.97 7.45
CA LEU A 202 -0.07 -18.80 6.67
C LEU A 202 0.15 -17.33 6.25
N VAL A 203 -0.92 -16.60 5.93
CA VAL A 203 -0.85 -15.15 5.65
C VAL A 203 -0.48 -14.38 6.92
N LEU A 204 -1.01 -14.77 8.09
CA LEU A 204 -0.62 -14.19 9.37
C LEU A 204 0.86 -14.39 9.67
N ASP A 205 1.40 -15.60 9.47
CA ASP A 205 2.83 -15.89 9.67
C ASP A 205 3.71 -15.01 8.80
N ALA A 206 3.40 -14.92 7.50
CA ALA A 206 4.12 -14.08 6.56
C ALA A 206 4.02 -12.57 6.90
N PHE A 207 2.91 -12.15 7.49
CA PHE A 207 2.74 -10.79 7.99
C PHE A 207 3.59 -10.53 9.23
N LEU A 208 3.58 -11.42 10.23
CA LEU A 208 4.34 -11.27 11.46
C LEU A 208 5.85 -11.27 11.21
N GLU A 209 6.35 -12.08 10.27
CA GLU A 209 7.76 -12.05 9.85
C GLU A 209 8.18 -10.63 9.37
N ARG A 210 7.27 -9.91 8.70
CA ARG A 210 7.52 -8.53 8.27
C ARG A 210 7.52 -7.56 9.46
N ILE A 211 6.60 -7.72 10.40
CA ILE A 211 6.54 -6.91 11.63
C ILE A 211 7.83 -7.08 12.44
N GLU A 212 8.24 -8.31 12.72
CA GLU A 212 9.48 -8.65 13.44
C GLU A 212 10.72 -8.09 12.73
N SER A 213 10.71 -8.08 11.40
CA SER A 213 11.77 -7.48 10.58
C SER A 213 11.75 -5.95 10.55
N GLY A 214 10.90 -5.29 11.33
CA GLY A 214 10.78 -3.83 11.41
C GLY A 214 10.14 -3.17 10.18
N GLN A 215 9.35 -3.93 9.40
CA GLN A 215 8.76 -3.44 8.14
C GLN A 215 7.41 -2.74 8.32
N ALA A 216 6.88 -2.69 9.55
CA ALA A 216 5.57 -2.15 9.87
C ALA A 216 5.45 -0.63 9.63
N ASN A 217 6.54 0.11 9.85
CA ASN A 217 6.60 1.58 9.75
C ASN A 217 7.15 2.04 8.39
N TYR A 218 6.66 1.42 7.31
CA TYR A 218 7.09 1.79 5.97
C TYR A 218 6.52 3.15 5.54
N LYS A 219 7.26 3.77 4.63
CA LYS A 219 6.89 4.96 3.84
C LYS A 219 6.84 4.55 2.38
N THR A 220 5.98 5.20 1.59
CA THR A 220 5.78 4.81 0.19
C THR A 220 6.29 5.90 -0.74
N LEU A 221 7.18 5.51 -1.66
CA LEU A 221 7.64 6.38 -2.74
C LEU A 221 7.22 5.77 -4.07
N ILE A 222 6.54 6.55 -4.90
CA ILE A 222 6.01 6.11 -6.19
C ILE A 222 6.73 6.86 -7.31
N LEU A 223 7.48 6.13 -8.13
CA LEU A 223 8.18 6.69 -9.27
C LEU A 223 7.34 6.50 -10.52
N VAL A 224 6.89 7.59 -11.11
CA VAL A 224 6.13 7.60 -12.36
C VAL A 224 7.05 8.03 -13.48
N ARG A 225 7.12 7.23 -14.55
CA ARG A 225 7.69 7.70 -15.81
C ARG A 225 6.61 8.42 -16.60
N HIS A 226 6.90 9.62 -17.11
CA HIS A 226 5.93 10.34 -17.93
C HIS A 226 5.35 9.45 -19.05
N SER A 227 4.09 9.70 -19.40
CA SER A 227 3.37 8.97 -20.45
C SER A 227 3.93 9.22 -21.84
N LYS A 228 3.42 8.46 -22.82
CA LYS A 228 3.81 8.60 -24.22
C LYS A 228 3.62 10.06 -24.64
N ALA A 229 4.68 10.66 -25.16
CA ALA A 229 4.73 12.06 -25.58
C ALA A 229 4.96 12.18 -27.08
N GLU A 230 4.64 13.35 -27.62
CA GLU A 230 4.88 13.66 -29.03
C GLU A 230 6.34 13.39 -29.40
N SER A 231 6.58 12.95 -30.63
CA SER A 231 7.95 12.66 -31.06
C SER A 231 8.77 13.96 -31.16
N ARG A 232 10.05 13.90 -30.77
CA ARG A 232 10.96 15.06 -30.90
C ARG A 232 11.06 15.59 -32.32
N LYS A 233 10.94 14.71 -33.33
CA LYS A 233 11.02 15.07 -34.75
C LYS A 233 9.78 15.82 -35.23
N ALA A 234 8.59 15.47 -34.73
CA ALA A 234 7.33 16.06 -35.17
C ALA A 234 7.00 17.35 -34.40
N TRP A 235 7.44 17.47 -33.14
CA TRP A 235 7.15 18.61 -32.29
C TRP A 235 7.92 19.86 -32.72
N GLN A 236 7.20 20.94 -33.00
CA GLN A 236 7.77 22.23 -33.45
C GLN A 236 8.05 23.21 -32.31
N GLY A 237 7.64 22.89 -31.08
CA GLY A 237 7.89 23.72 -29.90
C GLY A 237 9.19 23.33 -29.17
N SER A 238 9.42 23.96 -28.00
CA SER A 238 10.55 23.59 -27.15
C SER A 238 10.34 22.24 -26.45
N GLU A 239 11.43 21.59 -26.02
CA GLU A 239 11.34 20.32 -25.26
C GLU A 239 10.55 20.46 -23.96
N ALA A 240 10.59 21.65 -23.33
CA ALA A 240 9.85 21.94 -22.10
C ALA A 240 8.33 21.93 -22.30
N THR A 241 7.85 22.30 -23.49
CA THR A 241 6.43 22.39 -23.83
C THR A 241 5.91 21.18 -24.60
N ARG A 242 6.74 20.17 -24.86
CA ARG A 242 6.32 18.95 -25.59
C ARG A 242 5.29 18.15 -24.78
N PRO A 243 4.05 17.97 -25.29
CA PRO A 243 2.95 17.37 -24.55
C PRO A 243 2.95 15.84 -24.60
N ILE A 244 2.13 15.22 -23.75
CA ILE A 244 1.72 13.82 -23.94
C ILE A 244 0.81 13.66 -25.16
N THR A 245 0.81 12.48 -25.78
CA THR A 245 -0.12 12.16 -26.87
C THR A 245 -1.51 11.82 -26.31
N PRO A 246 -2.58 11.75 -27.13
CA PRO A 246 -3.89 11.27 -26.66
C PRO A 246 -3.86 9.90 -25.98
N LEU A 247 -3.13 8.94 -26.56
CA LEU A 247 -2.89 7.63 -25.93
C LEU A 247 -2.09 7.74 -24.62
N GLY A 248 -1.14 8.68 -24.55
CA GLY A 248 -0.44 9.01 -23.31
C GLY A 248 -1.37 9.54 -22.23
N SER A 249 -2.33 10.38 -22.60
CA SER A 249 -3.35 10.91 -21.69
C SER A 249 -4.27 9.80 -21.16
N ALA A 250 -4.74 8.90 -22.03
CA ALA A 250 -5.53 7.73 -21.63
C ALA A 250 -4.75 6.83 -20.65
N ALA A 251 -3.48 6.56 -20.93
CA ALA A 251 -2.61 5.79 -20.04
C ALA A 251 -2.39 6.47 -18.69
N SER A 252 -2.17 7.79 -18.67
CA SER A 252 -2.05 8.59 -17.46
C SER A 252 -3.31 8.57 -16.60
N TYR A 253 -4.47 8.72 -17.24
CA TYR A 253 -5.75 8.65 -16.54
C TYR A 253 -5.96 7.27 -15.91
N ALA A 254 -5.73 6.19 -16.66
CA ALA A 254 -5.83 4.82 -16.17
C ALA A 254 -4.84 4.52 -15.02
N LEU A 255 -3.63 5.09 -15.06
CA LEU A 255 -2.64 4.93 -13.99
C LEU A 255 -3.14 5.55 -12.67
N GLY A 256 -3.93 6.63 -12.72
CA GLY A 256 -4.42 7.33 -11.52
C GLY A 256 -5.16 6.43 -10.53
N ARG A 257 -5.99 5.50 -11.04
CA ARG A 257 -6.73 4.52 -10.22
C ARG A 257 -5.80 3.55 -9.47
N GLU A 258 -4.67 3.22 -10.06
CA GLU A 258 -3.65 2.37 -9.44
C GLU A 258 -2.83 3.14 -8.40
N LEU A 259 -2.49 4.42 -8.67
CA LEU A 259 -1.78 5.28 -7.72
C LEU A 259 -2.63 5.53 -6.46
N ALA A 260 -3.94 5.70 -6.64
CA ALA A 260 -4.88 5.93 -5.54
C ALA A 260 -4.87 4.80 -4.48
N CYS A 261 -4.49 3.57 -4.85
CA CYS A 261 -4.40 2.44 -3.91
C CYS A 261 -3.39 2.69 -2.77
N TYR A 262 -2.43 3.58 -2.97
CA TYR A 262 -1.37 3.90 -2.01
C TYR A 262 -1.59 5.23 -1.26
N ALA A 263 -2.77 5.85 -1.44
CA ALA A 263 -3.16 7.14 -0.85
C ALA A 263 -2.03 8.20 -0.85
N PRO A 264 -1.50 8.61 -2.01
CA PRO A 264 -0.55 9.71 -2.10
C PRO A 264 -1.06 10.98 -1.42
N ASN A 265 -0.17 11.67 -0.71
CA ASN A 265 -0.45 12.98 -0.12
C ASN A 265 0.53 14.07 -0.61
N LYS A 266 1.53 13.69 -1.41
CA LYS A 266 2.47 14.62 -2.06
C LYS A 266 2.72 14.20 -3.50
N ILE A 267 2.74 15.17 -4.41
CA ILE A 267 3.16 14.96 -5.80
C ILE A 267 4.29 15.94 -6.14
N VAL A 268 5.40 15.38 -6.61
CA VAL A 268 6.56 16.10 -7.12
C VAL A 268 6.73 15.77 -8.60
N SER A 269 7.08 16.76 -9.41
CA SER A 269 7.26 16.54 -10.85
C SER A 269 8.33 17.46 -11.43
N SER A 270 8.96 16.99 -12.51
CA SER A 270 9.59 17.89 -13.46
C SER A 270 8.58 18.95 -13.96
N PRO A 271 8.96 20.22 -14.15
CA PRO A 271 8.08 21.26 -14.66
C PRO A 271 7.74 21.08 -16.16
N TRP A 272 8.39 20.16 -16.86
CA TRP A 272 8.13 19.92 -18.28
C TRP A 272 6.74 19.37 -18.52
N LYS A 273 6.08 19.88 -19.56
CA LYS A 273 4.65 19.68 -19.85
C LYS A 273 4.24 18.22 -19.79
N ARG A 274 4.96 17.32 -20.47
CA ARG A 274 4.68 15.87 -20.45
C ARG A 274 4.68 15.24 -19.06
N CYS A 275 5.54 15.69 -18.13
CA CYS A 275 5.53 15.17 -16.76
C CYS A 275 4.32 15.69 -15.99
N LEU A 276 4.03 16.99 -16.11
CA LEU A 276 2.86 17.60 -15.47
C LEU A 276 1.57 16.96 -15.96
N GLU A 277 1.34 16.88 -17.27
CA GLU A 277 0.16 16.26 -17.87
C GLU A 277 0.01 14.78 -17.50
N THR A 278 1.12 14.10 -17.19
CA THR A 278 1.06 12.68 -16.79
C THR A 278 0.34 12.51 -15.45
N VAL A 279 0.51 13.44 -14.51
CA VAL A 279 -0.03 13.35 -13.14
C VAL A 279 -1.17 14.32 -12.87
N ASP A 280 -1.45 15.26 -13.79
CA ASP A 280 -2.42 16.34 -13.63
C ASP A 280 -3.85 15.84 -13.31
N ALA A 281 -4.35 14.87 -14.06
CA ALA A 281 -5.68 14.30 -13.82
C ALA A 281 -5.79 13.66 -12.42
N PHE A 282 -4.77 12.89 -12.02
CA PHE A 282 -4.71 12.28 -10.69
C PHE A 282 -4.62 13.35 -9.59
N ALA A 283 -3.74 14.34 -9.76
CA ALA A 283 -3.56 15.45 -8.83
C ALA A 283 -4.86 16.22 -8.58
N LYS A 284 -5.60 16.55 -9.64
CA LYS A 284 -6.92 17.20 -9.56
C LYS A 284 -7.95 16.32 -8.86
N ASN A 285 -8.07 15.06 -9.28
CA ASN A 285 -9.03 14.12 -8.70
C ASN A 285 -8.75 13.82 -7.22
N SER A 286 -7.50 13.93 -6.78
CA SER A 286 -7.09 13.74 -5.38
C SER A 286 -6.92 15.04 -4.59
N SER A 287 -7.16 16.21 -5.20
CA SER A 287 -6.94 17.52 -4.58
C SER A 287 -5.53 17.71 -4.01
N ILE A 288 -4.50 17.25 -4.74
CA ILE A 288 -3.09 17.33 -4.35
C ILE A 288 -2.38 18.33 -5.27
N ASN A 289 -1.65 19.28 -4.69
CA ASN A 289 -0.83 20.20 -5.46
C ASN A 289 0.41 19.51 -6.03
N ILE A 290 0.79 19.88 -7.26
CA ILE A 290 2.02 19.40 -7.89
C ILE A 290 3.16 20.36 -7.57
N GLU A 291 4.13 19.89 -6.79
CA GLU A 291 5.40 20.59 -6.56
C GLU A 291 6.30 20.43 -7.79
N LYS A 292 6.68 21.56 -8.40
CA LYS A 292 7.46 21.58 -9.65
C LYS A 292 8.93 21.81 -9.31
N ILE A 293 9.79 20.86 -9.66
CA ILE A 293 11.23 20.93 -9.34
C ILE A 293 12.06 21.03 -10.63
N ALA A 294 12.72 22.18 -10.83
CA ALA A 294 13.50 22.48 -12.04
C ALA A 294 14.70 21.53 -12.22
N GLU A 295 15.26 21.05 -11.11
CA GLU A 295 16.38 20.11 -11.03
C GLU A 295 16.01 18.70 -11.53
N LEU A 296 14.71 18.42 -11.70
CA LEU A 296 14.19 17.19 -12.28
C LEU A 296 13.93 17.30 -13.79
N THR A 297 14.47 18.29 -14.49
CA THR A 297 14.43 18.38 -15.97
C THR A 297 15.58 17.57 -16.60
N GLU A 298 15.42 17.13 -17.86
CA GLU A 298 16.53 16.43 -18.56
C GLU A 298 17.74 17.37 -18.72
N ASP A 299 17.51 18.63 -19.09
CA ASP A 299 18.60 19.61 -19.32
C ASP A 299 19.40 19.92 -18.06
N PHE A 300 18.74 20.02 -16.90
CA PHE A 300 19.44 20.21 -15.64
C PHE A 300 20.20 18.95 -15.24
N HIS A 301 19.57 17.78 -15.38
CA HIS A 301 20.17 16.49 -15.03
C HIS A 301 21.43 16.18 -15.86
N ASP A 302 21.40 16.48 -17.15
CA ASP A 302 22.54 16.27 -18.06
C ASP A 302 23.78 17.08 -17.60
N LYS A 303 23.55 18.32 -17.13
CA LYS A 303 24.61 19.21 -16.63
C LYS A 303 25.00 18.94 -15.18
N ASN A 304 24.04 18.54 -14.33
CA ASN A 304 24.19 18.47 -12.88
C ASN A 304 23.60 17.17 -12.28
N PRO A 305 24.05 15.98 -12.71
CA PRO A 305 23.42 14.72 -12.33
C PRO A 305 23.48 14.44 -10.82
N LYS A 306 24.53 14.94 -10.12
CA LYS A 306 24.66 14.84 -8.66
C LYS A 306 23.61 15.67 -7.94
N SER A 307 23.35 16.90 -8.39
CA SER A 307 22.34 17.78 -7.78
C SER A 307 20.94 17.24 -7.98
N THR A 308 20.62 16.70 -9.17
CA THR A 308 19.36 15.97 -9.40
C THR A 308 19.22 14.77 -8.46
N LEU A 309 20.29 13.98 -8.27
CA LEU A 309 20.26 12.86 -7.33
C LEU A 309 20.05 13.32 -5.88
N ASN A 310 20.64 14.46 -5.49
CA ASN A 310 20.43 15.03 -4.16
C ASN A 310 18.95 15.34 -3.92
N VAL A 311 18.24 15.93 -4.88
CA VAL A 311 16.77 16.15 -4.78
C VAL A 311 16.03 14.84 -4.53
N LEU A 312 16.32 13.80 -5.32
CA LEU A 312 15.66 12.50 -5.23
C LEU A 312 15.92 11.81 -3.88
N THR A 313 17.15 11.88 -3.38
CA THR A 313 17.52 11.28 -2.09
C THR A 313 17.04 12.09 -0.89
N SER A 314 16.95 13.42 -1.01
CA SER A 314 16.32 14.27 -0.02
C SER A 314 14.83 13.96 0.12
N GLU A 315 14.13 13.64 -0.96
CA GLU A 315 12.72 13.20 -0.86
C GLU A 315 12.58 11.89 -0.06
N ILE A 316 13.50 10.93 -0.24
CA ILE A 316 13.54 9.71 0.60
C ILE A 316 13.77 10.06 2.07
N LYS A 317 14.69 10.99 2.35
CA LYS A 317 14.97 11.43 3.72
C LYS A 317 13.76 12.10 4.34
N ASN A 318 13.14 13.06 3.65
CA ASN A 318 11.93 13.77 4.10
C ASN A 318 10.77 12.78 4.40
N LEU A 319 10.57 11.79 3.53
CA LEU A 319 9.57 10.74 3.75
C LEU A 319 9.80 9.96 5.05
N ILE A 320 11.06 9.73 5.41
CA ILE A 320 11.44 9.01 6.63
C ILE A 320 11.45 9.92 7.85
N ASP A 321 11.93 11.16 7.71
CA ASP A 321 12.14 12.13 8.78
C ASP A 321 10.85 12.81 9.26
N THR A 322 9.76 12.74 8.49
CA THR A 322 8.41 13.16 8.93
C THR A 322 7.91 12.42 10.19
N THR A 323 8.67 11.47 10.73
CA THR A 323 8.45 10.90 12.08
C THR A 323 9.07 11.72 13.22
N ASN A 324 9.94 12.70 12.94
CA ASN A 324 10.67 13.46 13.96
C ASN A 324 10.05 14.84 14.26
N ASP A 325 9.27 15.41 13.35
CA ASP A 325 8.68 16.74 13.54
C ASP A 325 7.33 16.67 14.25
N GLY A 326 7.39 16.57 15.57
CA GLY A 326 6.32 17.01 16.47
C GLY A 326 6.21 18.54 16.60
N ASN A 327 7.05 19.31 15.88
CA ASN A 327 7.09 20.76 15.92
C ASN A 327 6.97 21.36 14.51
N THR A 328 5.75 21.46 14.01
CA THR A 328 5.42 22.52 13.04
C THR A 328 4.38 23.41 13.70
N THR A 329 4.83 24.61 14.07
CA THR A 329 4.00 25.74 14.49
C THR A 329 3.12 26.17 13.30
N GLU A 330 1.98 25.52 13.15
CA GLU A 330 0.81 26.14 12.53
C GLU A 330 -0.24 26.34 13.63
N THR A 331 -0.46 27.61 13.95
CA THR A 331 -1.53 28.08 14.82
C THR A 331 -2.86 27.80 14.14
N THR A 332 -3.39 26.59 14.32
CA THR A 332 -4.79 26.30 14.04
C THR A 332 -5.30 25.42 15.16
N THR A 333 -6.21 25.98 15.95
CA THR A 333 -7.00 25.31 16.98
C THR A 333 -7.77 24.15 16.35
N LYS A 334 -7.14 22.97 16.28
CA LYS A 334 -7.81 21.69 16.06
C LYS A 334 -7.54 20.82 17.27
N THR A 335 -8.62 20.47 17.95
CA THR A 335 -8.71 19.44 18.98
C THR A 335 -8.04 18.16 18.45
N LYS A 336 -6.81 17.89 18.92
CA LYS A 336 -6.07 16.66 18.63
C LYS A 336 -6.68 15.51 19.44
N THR A 337 -7.60 14.78 18.82
CA THR A 337 -8.03 13.45 19.26
C THR A 337 -7.90 12.48 18.09
N GLU A 338 -6.69 12.25 17.58
CA GLU A 338 -6.47 11.20 16.57
C GLU A 338 -5.05 10.63 16.70
N THR A 339 -4.99 9.39 17.18
CA THR A 339 -3.81 8.53 17.29
C THR A 339 -3.40 7.96 15.93
N GLU A 340 -3.41 8.78 14.87
CA GLU A 340 -3.14 8.32 13.52
C GLU A 340 -1.68 8.60 13.14
N THR A 341 -0.93 7.55 12.83
CA THR A 341 0.41 7.71 12.24
C THR A 341 0.22 8.12 10.78
N PRO A 342 0.61 9.33 10.35
CA PRO A 342 0.35 9.77 8.98
C PRO A 342 1.05 8.85 7.98
N THR A 343 0.27 8.28 7.07
CA THR A 343 0.76 7.49 5.95
C THR A 343 1.36 8.45 4.92
N ALA A 344 2.68 8.66 4.97
CA ALA A 344 3.36 9.51 3.99
C ALA A 344 3.65 8.74 2.71
N THR A 345 3.05 9.20 1.61
CA THR A 345 3.21 8.63 0.28
C THR A 345 3.51 9.75 -0.73
N THR A 346 4.71 9.76 -1.32
CA THR A 346 5.08 10.73 -2.38
C THR A 346 5.03 10.07 -3.76
N VAL A 347 4.44 10.76 -4.74
CA VAL A 347 4.56 10.47 -6.17
C VAL A 347 5.60 11.38 -6.81
N MET A 348 6.51 10.82 -7.62
CA MET A 348 7.50 11.58 -8.40
C MET A 348 7.37 11.28 -9.90
N CYS A 349 7.00 12.28 -10.70
CA CYS A 349 6.97 12.14 -12.17
C CYS A 349 8.30 12.56 -12.80
N LEU A 350 9.01 11.59 -13.42
CA LEU A 350 10.40 11.71 -13.82
C LEU A 350 10.63 11.38 -15.31
N HIS A 351 11.76 11.86 -15.82
CA HIS A 351 12.28 11.51 -17.15
C HIS A 351 13.13 10.23 -17.11
N ARG A 352 13.18 9.52 -18.24
CA ARG A 352 13.97 8.28 -18.39
C ARG A 352 15.44 8.37 -17.92
N PRO A 353 16.24 9.40 -18.30
CA PRO A 353 17.64 9.46 -17.85
C PRO A 353 17.76 9.63 -16.32
N ILE A 354 16.90 10.46 -15.73
CA ILE A 354 16.84 10.70 -14.28
C ILE A 354 16.48 9.41 -13.53
N ILE A 355 15.50 8.66 -14.04
CA ILE A 355 15.13 7.33 -13.51
C ILE A 355 16.33 6.39 -13.53
N GLY A 356 17.14 6.42 -14.59
CA GLY A 356 18.36 5.61 -14.69
C GLY A 356 19.36 5.91 -13.57
N THR A 357 19.65 7.20 -13.34
CA THR A 357 20.52 7.64 -12.22
C THR A 357 19.91 7.24 -10.88
N PHE A 358 18.61 7.43 -10.69
CA PHE A 358 17.98 7.11 -9.41
C PHE A 358 17.99 5.60 -9.14
N PHE A 359 17.66 4.78 -10.15
CA PHE A 359 17.68 3.33 -10.03
C PHE A 359 19.06 2.80 -9.66
N ALA A 360 20.14 3.48 -10.05
CA ALA A 360 21.48 3.14 -9.58
C ALA A 360 21.59 3.29 -8.05
N HIS A 361 21.21 4.43 -7.51
CA HIS A 361 21.17 4.65 -6.07
C HIS A 361 20.21 3.71 -5.34
N LEU A 362 19.00 3.50 -5.88
CA LEU A 362 18.01 2.61 -5.28
C LEU A 362 18.50 1.17 -5.18
N ARG A 363 19.31 0.70 -6.15
CA ARG A 363 19.90 -0.64 -6.06
C ARG A 363 20.82 -0.78 -4.85
N ASP A 364 21.59 0.26 -4.51
CA ASP A 364 22.54 0.25 -3.39
C ASP A 364 21.82 0.17 -2.03
N ILE A 365 20.66 0.81 -1.90
CA ILE A 365 19.84 0.80 -0.67
C ILE A 365 18.78 -0.33 -0.65
N SER A 366 18.89 -1.30 -1.56
CA SER A 366 17.93 -2.40 -1.72
C SER A 366 18.65 -3.76 -1.70
N LYS A 367 17.95 -4.85 -1.34
CA LYS A 367 18.57 -6.19 -1.32
C LYS A 367 18.92 -6.69 -2.74
N PRO A 368 20.17 -7.12 -3.04
CA PRO A 368 20.65 -7.36 -4.41
C PRO A 368 19.94 -8.45 -5.23
N LYS A 369 19.29 -9.44 -4.61
CA LYS A 369 18.72 -10.60 -5.34
C LYS A 369 17.26 -10.40 -5.81
N ALA A 370 16.44 -9.68 -5.05
CA ALA A 370 15.01 -9.52 -5.38
C ALA A 370 14.73 -8.38 -6.40
N ASN A 371 15.64 -7.41 -6.51
CA ASN A 371 15.29 -6.12 -7.11
C ASN A 371 15.84 -5.89 -8.53
N LYS A 372 16.77 -6.74 -9.00
CA LYS A 372 17.38 -6.59 -10.35
C LYS A 372 16.35 -6.67 -11.48
N ARG A 373 15.23 -7.37 -11.27
CA ARG A 373 14.20 -7.58 -12.29
C ARG A 373 13.30 -6.36 -12.48
N ILE A 374 13.10 -5.56 -11.43
CA ILE A 374 12.26 -4.34 -11.49
C ILE A 374 13.12 -3.08 -11.63
N LEU A 375 14.20 -2.96 -10.84
CA LEU A 375 15.17 -1.87 -10.94
C LEU A 375 16.20 -2.16 -12.05
N SER A 376 15.69 -2.23 -13.28
CA SER A 376 16.48 -2.57 -14.47
C SER A 376 17.75 -1.71 -14.55
N GLN A 377 18.85 -2.33 -14.95
CA GLN A 377 20.11 -1.64 -15.26
C GLN A 377 20.15 -1.13 -16.70
N LYS A 378 19.21 -1.56 -17.55
CA LYS A 378 19.17 -1.24 -18.97
C LYS A 378 18.02 -0.29 -19.28
N SER A 379 18.31 0.72 -20.09
CA SER A 379 17.30 1.56 -20.70
C SER A 379 16.31 0.71 -21.51
N PRO A 380 14.99 1.00 -21.49
CA PRO A 380 14.35 2.20 -20.96
C PRO A 380 14.07 2.21 -19.44
N TYR A 381 14.64 1.29 -18.66
CA TYR A 381 14.48 1.09 -17.20
C TYR A 381 13.07 0.66 -16.77
N MET A 382 12.04 1.38 -17.22
CA MET A 382 10.62 1.06 -17.07
C MET A 382 9.80 1.64 -18.24
N PRO A 383 8.65 1.05 -18.63
CA PRO A 383 7.80 1.57 -19.71
C PRO A 383 7.31 3.01 -19.50
N THR A 384 6.98 3.73 -20.58
CA THR A 384 6.32 5.05 -20.48
C THR A 384 4.95 4.92 -19.82
N GLY A 385 4.54 5.91 -19.02
CA GLY A 385 3.23 5.91 -18.37
C GLY A 385 3.05 4.80 -17.34
N SER A 386 4.15 4.22 -16.85
CA SER A 386 4.14 3.21 -15.79
C SER A 386 4.67 3.78 -14.48
N ALA A 387 4.44 3.06 -13.39
CA ALA A 387 4.98 3.40 -12.08
C ALA A 387 5.77 2.25 -11.44
N VAL A 388 6.67 2.60 -10.53
CA VAL A 388 7.34 1.70 -9.60
C VAL A 388 7.03 2.17 -8.18
N ILE A 389 6.47 1.30 -7.38
CA ILE A 389 6.17 1.55 -5.96
C ILE A 389 7.31 1.03 -5.13
N LEU A 390 7.78 1.82 -4.18
CA LEU A 390 8.85 1.49 -3.27
C LEU A 390 8.33 1.65 -1.85
N HIS A 391 8.38 0.57 -1.07
CA HIS A 391 8.19 0.67 0.36
C HIS A 391 9.55 0.74 1.04
N ILE A 392 9.75 1.80 1.81
CA ILE A 392 11.02 2.19 2.40
C ILE A 392 10.87 2.25 3.91
N VAL A 393 11.86 1.74 4.64
CA VAL A 393 11.95 1.87 6.10
C VAL A 393 13.23 2.60 6.47
N SER A 394 13.19 3.28 7.62
CA SER A 394 14.40 3.77 8.27
C SER A 394 15.20 2.61 8.85
N SER A 395 16.52 2.68 8.78
CA SER A 395 17.41 1.74 9.45
C SER A 395 18.65 2.47 9.98
N LYS A 396 19.39 1.82 10.90
CA LYS A 396 20.65 2.38 11.43
C LYS A 396 21.68 2.73 10.33
N LYS A 397 21.60 2.09 9.16
CA LYS A 397 22.50 2.33 8.02
C LYS A 397 21.91 3.29 6.97
N GLY A 398 20.79 3.94 7.29
CA GLY A 398 20.05 4.78 6.36
C GLY A 398 18.80 4.10 5.78
N PRO A 399 18.15 4.72 4.78
CA PRO A 399 16.94 4.20 4.15
C PRO A 399 17.17 2.83 3.55
N LYS A 400 16.16 1.95 3.65
CA LYS A 400 16.19 0.62 3.07
C LYS A 400 14.89 0.30 2.35
N ILE A 401 15.00 -0.10 1.09
CA ILE A 401 13.84 -0.61 0.34
C ILE A 401 13.54 -2.04 0.78
N ILE A 402 12.30 -2.27 1.22
CA ILE A 402 11.82 -3.57 1.72
C ILE A 402 10.91 -4.29 0.72
N ASN A 403 10.26 -3.54 -0.18
CA ASN A 403 9.40 -4.10 -1.22
C ASN A 403 9.36 -3.15 -2.43
N ILE A 404 9.23 -3.75 -3.62
CA ILE A 404 9.16 -3.06 -4.90
C ILE A 404 8.04 -3.67 -5.73
N GLU A 405 7.14 -2.84 -6.24
CA GLU A 405 6.08 -3.26 -7.15
C GLU A 405 6.17 -2.51 -8.47
N LYS A 406 5.86 -3.23 -9.56
CA LYS A 406 5.66 -2.61 -10.88
C LYS A 406 4.18 -2.39 -11.11
N VAL A 407 3.83 -1.19 -11.53
CA VAL A 407 2.45 -0.79 -11.85
C VAL A 407 2.39 -0.37 -13.30
N LEU A 408 1.51 -1.02 -14.05
CA LEU A 408 1.19 -0.64 -15.42
C LEU A 408 -0.23 -0.08 -15.43
N PRO A 409 -0.51 0.95 -16.24
CA PRO A 409 -1.87 1.41 -16.42
C PRO A 409 -2.67 0.31 -17.11
N ILE A 410 -3.90 0.15 -16.66
CA ILE A 410 -4.85 -0.75 -17.28
C ILE A 410 -5.57 0.03 -18.39
N VAL A 411 -4.98 0.03 -19.57
CA VAL A 411 -5.55 0.66 -20.77
C VAL A 411 -6.06 -0.45 -21.68
N TYR A 412 -7.35 -0.40 -22.02
CA TYR A 412 -8.00 -1.33 -22.94
C TYR A 412 -7.94 -0.82 -24.37
#